data_AF-W7TX72-F1
#
_entry.id   AF-W7TX72-F1
#
_cell.length_a   1.000
_cell.length_b   1.000
_cell.length_c   1.000
_cell.angle_alpha   90.00
_cell.angle_beta   90.00
_cell.angle_gamma   90.00
#
_symmetry.space_group_name_H-M   'P 1'
#
loop_
_entity.id
_entity.type
_entity.pdbx_description
1 polymer ?
#
loop_
_entity_poly.entity_id
_entity_poly.type
_entity_poly.pdbx_seq_one_letter_code
_entity_poly.pdbx_strand_id
1 'polypeptide(L)'
;PLSLAPALDAPRASAEDFFHVFIDQPHWLRTFLEGVIREPPPPPLPPASTAPPTLVSRGGYARPSPLPTPSPPLLVGNTLLELLLLDWKQAVEDATARGREGGKEGGASKPRGPSGGAIEGAMNRKGGGHGGEGEKERRKEARLRAKKAESSLLSFLEEQQGRYNEDQALILVQMHNFRPGQLCLLERQRQVELVLEAYMEEGEVGLVLQRMCRKENRKNAELWRKVLAWIVGRAGGRAGGRAGRKGAAAEEEAGEDEEEGEEESEDEDAAWDDVVRVLQMIEREHVLPPPVVLEALSQHEQLPLSVARTYIVRLLKEADGDLQSHQANIESLRKSTHEKRAEVQDLRTSARLFQSTTCAACQRPLELPAVHFLCMHSYHLDPGCLAQEGECNECAADQHHYERIQLKDQRGKATEHESFFTELEEHGFAAVASYFGKGVLNV
;
A
#
# COMPACT_ATOMS: atom_id res chain seq x y z
N PRO A 1 -21.81 54.39 -32.61
CA PRO A 1 -21.73 54.06 -31.17
C PRO A 1 -23.14 53.85 -30.59
N LEU A 2 -23.24 53.02 -29.53
CA LEU A 2 -24.46 52.51 -28.87
C LEU A 2 -25.00 51.24 -29.56
N SER A 3 -24.44 50.05 -29.29
CA SER A 3 -24.60 49.21 -28.08
C SER A 3 -26.01 48.65 -27.92
N LEU A 4 -26.27 47.50 -28.57
CA LEU A 4 -27.30 46.57 -28.16
C LEU A 4 -26.79 45.79 -26.93
N ALA A 5 -27.32 46.14 -25.75
CA ALA A 5 -27.19 45.31 -24.56
C ALA A 5 -28.17 44.12 -24.66
N PRO A 6 -27.76 42.90 -24.26
CA PRO A 6 -28.68 41.77 -24.19
C PRO A 6 -29.63 41.95 -23.01
N ALA A 7 -30.90 41.63 -23.23
CA ALA A 7 -31.94 41.65 -22.19
C ALA A 7 -31.54 40.71 -21.05
N LEU A 8 -31.15 41.29 -19.92
CA LEU A 8 -31.06 40.65 -18.62
C LEU A 8 -32.42 40.72 -17.94
N ASP A 9 -32.69 39.71 -17.10
CA ASP A 9 -33.82 39.56 -16.19
C ASP A 9 -35.13 39.02 -16.77
N ALA A 10 -35.08 37.75 -17.19
CA ALA A 10 -36.22 36.87 -16.90
C ALA A 10 -36.23 36.62 -15.37
N PRO A 11 -37.40 36.71 -14.69
CA PRO A 11 -37.48 36.45 -13.26
C PRO A 11 -37.10 35.00 -13.01
N ARG A 12 -35.93 34.76 -12.40
CA ARG A 12 -35.60 33.44 -11.85
C ARG A 12 -36.66 33.16 -10.80
N ALA A 13 -37.46 32.10 -10.99
CA ALA A 13 -38.44 31.67 -10.00
C ALA A 13 -37.78 31.57 -8.63
N SER A 14 -38.48 32.01 -7.58
CA SER A 14 -37.93 31.94 -6.23
C SER A 14 -37.67 30.47 -5.87
N ALA A 15 -36.56 30.18 -5.19
CA ALA A 15 -36.27 28.81 -4.76
C ALA A 15 -37.41 28.26 -3.85
N GLU A 16 -38.09 29.15 -3.13
CA GLU A 16 -39.26 28.85 -2.28
C GLU A 16 -40.44 28.30 -3.10
N ASP A 17 -40.74 28.88 -4.27
CA ASP A 17 -41.79 28.39 -5.16
C ASP A 17 -41.47 26.99 -5.73
N PHE A 18 -40.18 26.70 -5.96
CA PHE A 18 -39.72 25.39 -6.40
C PHE A 18 -39.90 24.33 -5.30
N PHE A 19 -39.55 24.67 -4.05
CA PHE A 19 -39.68 23.78 -2.91
C PHE A 19 -41.15 23.39 -2.65
N HIS A 20 -42.09 24.32 -2.79
CA HIS A 20 -43.51 24.05 -2.56
C HIS A 20 -44.18 23.16 -3.62
N VAL A 21 -43.62 23.05 -4.83
CA VAL A 21 -44.27 22.36 -5.96
C VAL A 21 -43.58 21.05 -6.33
N PHE A 22 -42.26 20.95 -6.14
CA PHE A 22 -41.46 19.84 -6.69
C PHE A 22 -40.62 19.06 -5.67
N ILE A 23 -40.71 19.35 -4.36
CA ILE A 23 -40.00 18.60 -3.30
C ILE A 23 -40.30 17.10 -3.37
N ASP A 24 -41.54 16.72 -3.66
CA ASP A 24 -41.97 15.32 -3.68
C ASP A 24 -41.49 14.53 -4.93
N GLN A 25 -40.83 15.20 -5.87
CA GLN A 25 -40.36 14.60 -7.11
C GLN A 25 -38.82 14.49 -7.13
N PRO A 26 -38.25 13.28 -6.97
CA PRO A 26 -36.80 13.09 -6.82
C PRO A 26 -36.00 13.58 -8.04
N HIS A 27 -36.59 13.51 -9.24
CA HIS A 27 -35.97 14.00 -10.48
C HIS A 27 -35.75 15.51 -10.50
N TRP A 28 -36.74 16.28 -10.05
CA TRP A 28 -36.66 17.75 -10.02
C TRP A 28 -35.73 18.21 -8.91
N LEU A 29 -35.82 17.60 -7.73
CA LEU A 29 -34.89 17.85 -6.63
C LEU A 29 -33.44 17.60 -7.05
N ARG A 30 -33.16 16.51 -7.76
CA ARG A 30 -31.83 16.22 -8.33
C ARG A 30 -31.34 17.32 -9.27
N THR A 31 -32.16 17.69 -10.25
CA THR A 31 -31.80 18.71 -11.25
C THR A 31 -31.51 20.07 -10.60
N PHE A 32 -32.28 20.41 -9.57
CA PHE A 32 -32.06 21.60 -8.76
C PHE A 32 -30.75 21.54 -7.98
N LEU A 33 -30.48 20.44 -7.27
CA LEU A 33 -29.23 20.28 -6.49
C LEU A 33 -27.99 20.25 -7.40
N GLU A 34 -28.05 19.59 -8.57
CA GLU A 34 -27.00 19.65 -9.60
C GLU A 34 -26.77 21.10 -10.08
N GLY A 35 -27.83 21.88 -10.25
CA GLY A 35 -27.77 23.31 -10.58
C GLY A 35 -27.10 24.15 -9.48
N VAL A 36 -27.45 23.92 -8.21
CA VAL A 36 -26.87 24.61 -7.05
C VAL A 36 -25.37 24.29 -6.89
N ILE A 37 -24.94 23.08 -7.25
CA ILE A 37 -23.51 22.72 -7.23
C ILE A 37 -22.75 23.42 -8.37
N ARG A 38 -23.34 23.51 -9.57
CA ARG A 38 -22.71 24.16 -10.74
C ARG A 38 -22.65 25.69 -10.61
N GLU A 39 -23.70 26.31 -10.06
CA GLU A 39 -23.77 27.76 -9.78
C GLU A 39 -24.06 28.01 -8.29
N PRO A 40 -23.04 28.10 -7.43
CA PRO A 40 -23.26 28.38 -6.02
C PRO A 40 -23.84 29.80 -5.84
N PRO A 41 -24.85 30.00 -4.97
CA PRO A 41 -25.40 31.33 -4.71
C PRO A 41 -24.31 32.26 -4.14
N PRO A 42 -24.34 33.56 -4.50
CA PRO A 42 -23.35 34.52 -4.00
C PRO A 42 -23.37 34.58 -2.46
N PRO A 43 -22.21 34.76 -1.80
CA PRO A 43 -22.16 34.83 -0.35
C PRO A 43 -23.01 36.01 0.15
N PRO A 44 -23.72 35.85 1.29
CA PRO A 44 -24.49 36.94 1.86
C PRO A 44 -23.56 38.12 2.19
N LEU A 45 -23.92 39.31 1.71
CA LEU A 45 -23.20 40.54 2.02
C LEU A 45 -23.14 40.73 3.54
N PRO A 46 -21.99 41.16 4.11
CA PRO A 46 -21.89 41.38 5.54
C PRO A 46 -22.94 42.40 6.00
N PRO A 47 -23.58 42.21 7.17
CA PRO A 47 -24.58 43.14 7.66
C PRO A 47 -23.95 44.51 7.85
N ALA A 48 -24.61 45.55 7.32
CA ALA A 48 -24.20 46.94 7.52
C ALA A 48 -24.13 47.23 9.02
N SER A 49 -22.91 47.46 9.51
CA SER A 49 -22.62 47.77 10.91
C SER A 49 -23.19 49.14 11.28
N THR A 50 -24.41 49.18 11.81
CA THR A 50 -24.97 50.36 12.47
C THR A 50 -25.55 49.99 13.84
N ALA A 51 -24.70 49.91 14.85
CA ALA A 51 -25.08 50.10 16.26
C ALA A 51 -23.86 50.57 17.10
N PRO A 52 -23.99 51.62 17.93
CA PRO A 52 -22.94 52.11 18.82
C PRO A 52 -22.78 51.21 20.07
N PRO A 53 -21.64 51.29 20.80
CA PRO A 53 -21.29 50.29 21.80
C PRO A 53 -22.08 50.51 23.10
N THR A 54 -22.95 49.57 23.45
CA THR A 54 -23.51 49.46 24.79
C THR A 54 -22.71 48.43 25.60
N LEU A 55 -22.09 48.91 26.68
CA LEU A 55 -21.53 48.10 27.75
C LEU A 55 -22.62 47.24 28.37
N VAL A 56 -22.51 45.92 28.30
CA VAL A 56 -23.31 45.00 29.10
C VAL A 56 -22.41 44.05 29.88
N SER A 57 -22.69 44.05 31.19
CA SER A 57 -22.04 43.35 32.28
C SER A 57 -21.91 41.83 32.12
N ARG A 58 -20.84 41.31 32.74
CA ARG A 58 -20.58 39.90 33.07
C ARG A 58 -21.79 39.26 33.76
N GLY A 59 -22.20 38.10 33.26
CA GLY A 59 -23.04 37.15 34.01
C GLY A 59 -24.08 36.45 33.14
N GLY A 60 -23.71 35.31 32.55
CA GLY A 60 -24.65 34.43 31.85
C GLY A 60 -23.94 33.24 31.23
N TYR A 61 -24.36 32.04 31.62
CA TYR A 61 -23.81 30.75 31.23
C TYR A 61 -23.57 30.63 29.71
N ALA A 62 -22.38 30.15 29.35
CA ALA A 62 -22.02 29.85 27.96
C ALA A 62 -23.01 28.83 27.39
N ARG A 63 -23.80 29.27 26.40
CA ARG A 63 -24.62 28.41 25.55
C ARG A 63 -23.69 27.37 24.91
N PRO A 64 -24.03 26.07 24.88
CA PRO A 64 -23.23 25.11 24.14
C PRO A 64 -23.16 25.57 22.68
N SER A 65 -21.93 25.72 22.17
CA SER A 65 -21.67 26.03 20.77
C SER A 65 -22.48 25.06 19.91
N PRO A 66 -23.24 25.54 18.90
CA PRO A 66 -23.86 24.62 17.97
C PRO A 66 -22.76 23.78 17.32
N LEU A 67 -23.00 22.47 17.26
CA LEU A 67 -22.21 21.54 16.44
C LEU A 67 -21.92 22.19 15.08
N PRO A 68 -20.72 22.00 14.50
CA PRO A 68 -20.39 22.61 13.22
C PRO A 68 -21.43 22.14 12.18
N THR A 69 -22.38 23.03 11.86
CA THR A 69 -23.31 22.78 10.78
C THR A 69 -22.48 22.70 9.51
N PRO A 70 -22.56 21.61 8.73
CA PRO A 70 -21.84 21.53 7.46
C PRO A 70 -22.22 22.77 6.65
N SER A 71 -21.24 23.41 6.03
CA SER A 71 -21.53 24.55 5.18
C SER A 71 -22.62 24.15 4.18
N PRO A 72 -23.62 25.01 3.90
CA PRO A 72 -24.73 24.70 2.98
C PRO A 72 -24.33 23.98 1.68
N PRO A 73 -23.18 24.28 1.03
CA PRO A 73 -22.74 23.53 -0.15
C PRO A 73 -22.41 22.06 0.11
N LEU A 74 -21.90 21.69 1.30
CA LEU A 74 -21.53 20.29 1.62
C LEU A 74 -22.75 19.40 1.86
N LEU A 75 -23.79 19.95 2.49
CA LEU A 75 -25.05 19.23 2.71
C LEU A 75 -25.73 18.91 1.38
N VAL A 76 -25.73 19.88 0.45
CA VAL A 76 -26.26 19.73 -0.91
C VAL A 76 -25.53 18.64 -1.69
N GLY A 77 -24.20 18.57 -1.57
CA GLY A 77 -23.42 17.50 -2.19
C GLY A 77 -23.74 16.11 -1.64
N ASN A 78 -23.88 15.98 -0.32
CA ASN A 78 -24.20 14.70 0.33
C ASN A 78 -25.63 14.22 0.01
N THR A 79 -26.62 15.12 0.00
CA THR A 79 -28.00 14.77 -0.34
C THR A 79 -28.14 14.38 -1.80
N LEU A 80 -27.42 15.04 -2.70
CA LEU A 80 -27.34 14.62 -4.09
C LEU A 80 -26.70 13.23 -4.21
N LEU A 81 -25.60 12.98 -3.50
CA LEU A 81 -24.96 11.65 -3.49
C LEU A 81 -25.92 10.55 -3.01
N GLU A 82 -26.70 10.80 -1.96
CA GLU A 82 -27.70 9.86 -1.45
C GLU A 82 -28.79 9.54 -2.47
N LEU A 83 -29.31 10.57 -3.18
CA LEU A 83 -30.28 10.37 -4.27
C LEU A 83 -29.69 9.54 -5.42
N LEU A 84 -28.44 9.80 -5.81
CA LEU A 84 -27.75 9.04 -6.84
C LEU A 84 -27.54 7.56 -6.43
N LEU A 85 -27.22 7.31 -5.16
CA LEU A 85 -27.05 5.95 -4.61
C LEU A 85 -28.38 5.19 -4.55
N LEU A 86 -29.49 5.87 -4.26
CA LEU A 86 -30.84 5.30 -4.31
C LEU A 86 -31.24 4.91 -5.74
N ASP A 87 -31.00 5.78 -6.72
CA ASP A 87 -31.27 5.50 -8.15
C ASP A 87 -30.46 4.29 -8.63
N TRP A 88 -29.18 4.22 -8.27
CA TRP A 88 -28.31 3.08 -8.60
C TRP A 88 -28.82 1.78 -7.96
N LYS A 89 -29.18 1.81 -6.67
CA LYS A 89 -29.69 0.64 -5.96
C LYS A 89 -30.97 0.10 -6.60
N GLN A 90 -31.90 0.98 -6.95
CA GLN A 90 -33.13 0.60 -7.65
C GLN A 90 -32.83 -0.05 -9.00
N ALA A 91 -31.89 0.49 -9.78
CA ALA A 91 -31.51 -0.08 -11.07
C ALA A 91 -30.83 -1.46 -10.94
N VAL A 92 -30.07 -1.70 -9.86
CA VAL A 92 -29.47 -3.00 -9.54
C VAL A 92 -30.52 -4.01 -9.10
N GLU A 93 -31.49 -3.60 -8.29
CA GLU A 93 -32.62 -4.45 -7.87
C GLU A 93 -33.48 -4.86 -9.08
N ASP A 94 -33.79 -3.92 -9.98
CA ASP A 94 -34.51 -4.20 -11.23
C ASP A 94 -33.73 -5.18 -12.15
N ALA A 95 -32.40 -5.11 -12.14
CA ALA A 95 -31.54 -6.01 -12.92
C ALA A 95 -31.39 -7.42 -12.32
N THR A 96 -31.62 -7.56 -11.01
CA THR A 96 -31.42 -8.79 -10.24
C THR A 96 -32.72 -9.51 -9.90
N ALA A 97 -33.86 -8.81 -9.89
CA ALA A 97 -35.19 -9.37 -9.68
C ALA A 97 -35.43 -10.59 -10.57
N ARG A 98 -35.53 -11.77 -9.95
CA ARG A 98 -36.02 -13.00 -10.61
C ARG A 98 -37.54 -12.94 -10.53
N GLY A 99 -38.24 -13.07 -11.67
CA GLY A 99 -39.69 -13.03 -11.74
C GLY A 99 -40.35 -13.91 -10.67
N ARG A 100 -40.94 -13.27 -9.66
CA ARG A 100 -41.78 -13.90 -8.65
C ARG A 100 -43.17 -13.28 -8.75
N GLU A 101 -43.96 -13.75 -9.71
CA GLU A 101 -45.40 -13.53 -9.71
C GLU A 101 -46.12 -14.87 -9.86
N GLY A 102 -46.98 -15.17 -8.87
CA GLY A 102 -47.78 -16.39 -8.82
C GLY A 102 -48.06 -16.96 -7.43
N GLY A 103 -48.10 -16.14 -6.37
CA GLY A 103 -48.53 -16.56 -5.02
C GLY A 103 -49.91 -16.00 -4.70
N LYS A 104 -50.94 -16.86 -4.72
CA LYS A 104 -52.36 -16.60 -4.43
C LYS A 104 -52.59 -15.72 -3.18
N GLU A 105 -53.32 -14.63 -3.36
CA GLU A 105 -54.18 -14.05 -2.32
C GLU A 105 -55.51 -14.83 -2.24
N GLY A 106 -56.08 -14.93 -1.04
CA GLY A 106 -57.49 -15.27 -0.83
C GLY A 106 -57.76 -16.62 -0.16
N GLY A 107 -57.49 -16.71 1.14
CA GLY A 107 -58.14 -17.70 2.01
C GLY A 107 -59.57 -17.26 2.34
N ALA A 108 -60.57 -17.96 1.80
CA ALA A 108 -61.94 -17.94 2.31
C ALA A 108 -62.54 -19.35 2.21
N SER A 109 -63.17 -19.77 3.30
CA SER A 109 -63.55 -21.14 3.59
C SER A 109 -64.96 -21.52 3.12
N LYS A 110 -65.04 -22.74 2.54
CA LYS A 110 -66.17 -23.72 2.46
C LYS A 110 -67.36 -23.49 1.49
N PRO A 111 -68.12 -24.57 1.09
CA PRO A 111 -67.96 -26.02 1.32
C PRO A 111 -68.14 -26.94 0.06
N ARG A 112 -68.03 -28.25 0.29
CA ARG A 112 -67.99 -29.41 -0.64
C ARG A 112 -69.32 -29.80 -1.33
N GLY A 113 -69.22 -30.13 -2.63
CA GLY A 113 -69.74 -31.32 -3.36
C GLY A 113 -71.22 -31.36 -3.81
N PRO A 114 -71.64 -32.32 -4.71
CA PRO A 114 -70.87 -33.28 -5.53
C PRO A 114 -71.33 -33.48 -7.01
N SER A 115 -70.45 -34.11 -7.79
CA SER A 115 -70.66 -35.05 -8.94
C SER A 115 -71.45 -34.65 -10.21
N GLY A 116 -70.84 -34.93 -11.37
CA GLY A 116 -71.50 -35.09 -12.67
C GLY A 116 -70.49 -35.08 -13.83
N GLY A 117 -70.34 -36.19 -14.55
CA GLY A 117 -69.19 -36.45 -15.45
C GLY A 117 -69.33 -36.02 -16.91
N ALA A 118 -68.25 -36.32 -17.65
CA ALA A 118 -68.07 -36.32 -19.11
C ALA A 118 -68.03 -34.93 -19.77
N ILE A 119 -67.22 -34.61 -20.78
CA ILE A 119 -66.63 -35.40 -21.87
C ILE A 119 -65.42 -34.63 -22.43
N GLU A 120 -64.48 -35.36 -23.01
CA GLU A 120 -63.28 -34.88 -23.69
C GLU A 120 -63.55 -33.97 -24.90
N GLY A 121 -62.58 -33.09 -25.18
CA GLY A 121 -62.28 -32.64 -26.53
C GLY A 121 -62.37 -31.13 -26.76
N ALA A 122 -61.23 -30.43 -26.69
CA ALA A 122 -60.87 -29.39 -27.67
C ALA A 122 -59.45 -28.83 -27.43
N MET A 123 -58.56 -29.18 -28.35
CA MET A 123 -57.78 -28.23 -29.12
C MET A 123 -56.84 -27.27 -28.36
N ASN A 124 -55.57 -27.70 -28.30
CA ASN A 124 -54.40 -26.95 -28.79
C ASN A 124 -54.54 -25.41 -28.82
N ARG A 125 -54.16 -24.75 -27.72
CA ARG A 125 -53.52 -23.43 -27.80
C ARG A 125 -52.07 -23.59 -27.37
N LYS A 126 -51.18 -23.63 -28.36
CA LYS A 126 -49.79 -23.17 -28.23
C LYS A 126 -49.80 -21.81 -27.54
N GLY A 127 -49.63 -21.80 -26.22
CA GLY A 127 -49.16 -20.63 -25.50
C GLY A 127 -47.70 -20.43 -25.90
N GLY A 128 -47.47 -19.55 -26.88
CA GLY A 128 -46.13 -19.17 -27.30
C GLY A 128 -45.34 -18.65 -26.10
N GLY A 129 -44.15 -19.21 -25.90
CA GLY A 129 -43.13 -18.70 -24.98
C GLY A 129 -42.53 -17.38 -25.47
N HIS A 130 -43.37 -16.36 -25.70
CA HIS A 130 -42.95 -14.99 -26.02
C HIS A 130 -42.68 -14.12 -24.77
N GLY A 131 -42.98 -14.63 -23.57
CA GLY A 131 -42.66 -13.92 -22.32
C GLY A 131 -41.17 -13.84 -22.02
N GLY A 132 -40.36 -14.80 -22.52
CA GLY A 132 -38.96 -14.93 -22.14
C GLY A 132 -37.97 -14.01 -22.86
N GLU A 133 -38.28 -13.55 -24.08
CA GLU A 133 -37.38 -12.64 -24.83
C GLU A 133 -37.51 -11.19 -24.35
N GLY A 134 -38.74 -10.72 -24.12
CA GLY A 134 -39.00 -9.39 -23.56
C GLY A 134 -38.46 -9.22 -22.14
N GLU A 135 -38.52 -10.27 -21.31
CA GLU A 135 -37.96 -10.26 -19.96
C GLU A 135 -36.42 -10.24 -19.98
N LYS A 136 -35.80 -10.94 -20.92
CA LYS A 136 -34.33 -10.90 -21.12
C LYS A 136 -33.86 -9.52 -21.61
N GLU A 137 -34.57 -8.89 -22.54
CA GLU A 137 -34.23 -7.53 -23.01
C GLU A 137 -34.42 -6.48 -21.93
N ARG A 138 -35.55 -6.49 -21.20
CA ARG A 138 -35.74 -5.58 -20.04
C ARG A 138 -34.63 -5.73 -19.00
N ARG A 139 -34.15 -6.95 -18.76
CA ARG A 139 -33.04 -7.21 -17.83
C ARG A 139 -31.70 -6.70 -18.36
N LYS A 140 -31.45 -6.79 -19.67
CA LYS A 140 -30.25 -6.17 -20.29
C LYS A 140 -30.29 -4.66 -20.19
N GLU A 141 -31.44 -4.04 -20.46
CA GLU A 141 -31.63 -2.59 -20.31
C GLU A 141 -31.45 -2.13 -18.86
N ALA A 142 -32.01 -2.87 -17.88
CA ALA A 142 -31.81 -2.58 -16.46
C ALA A 142 -30.34 -2.67 -16.06
N ARG A 143 -29.60 -3.70 -16.52
CA ARG A 143 -28.15 -3.82 -16.29
C ARG A 143 -27.36 -2.68 -16.92
N LEU A 144 -27.75 -2.22 -18.10
CA LEU A 144 -27.10 -1.09 -18.78
C LEU A 144 -27.36 0.22 -18.02
N ARG A 145 -28.58 0.43 -17.50
CA ARG A 145 -28.92 1.57 -16.64
C ARG A 145 -28.12 1.55 -15.34
N ALA A 146 -28.00 0.40 -14.68
CA ALA A 146 -27.20 0.24 -13.47
C ALA A 146 -25.72 0.59 -13.71
N LYS A 147 -25.11 0.07 -14.79
CA LYS A 147 -23.71 0.41 -15.17
C LYS A 147 -23.54 1.90 -15.46
N LYS A 148 -24.49 2.52 -16.16
CA LYS A 148 -24.45 3.95 -16.46
C LYS A 148 -24.58 4.81 -15.18
N ALA A 149 -25.45 4.41 -14.26
CA ALA A 149 -25.60 5.05 -12.96
C ALA A 149 -24.31 4.93 -12.12
N GLU A 150 -23.68 3.75 -12.12
CA GLU A 150 -22.40 3.51 -11.46
C GLU A 150 -21.28 4.40 -12.00
N SER A 151 -21.09 4.48 -13.32
CA SER A 151 -20.09 5.38 -13.91
C SER A 151 -20.37 6.85 -13.59
N SER A 152 -21.65 7.25 -13.56
CA SER A 152 -22.04 8.62 -13.20
C SER A 152 -21.81 8.95 -11.73
N LEU A 153 -21.96 7.96 -10.84
CA LEU A 153 -21.65 8.09 -9.41
C LEU A 153 -20.14 8.24 -9.19
N LEU A 154 -19.34 7.43 -9.88
CA LEU A 154 -17.88 7.53 -9.81
C LEU A 154 -17.38 8.87 -10.35
N SER A 155 -17.89 9.32 -11.51
CA SER A 155 -17.53 10.63 -12.05
C SER A 155 -17.96 11.77 -11.12
N PHE A 156 -19.11 11.65 -10.44
CA PHE A 156 -19.52 12.64 -9.44
C PHE A 156 -18.55 12.69 -8.24
N LEU A 157 -18.15 11.53 -7.71
CA LEU A 157 -17.19 11.43 -6.61
C LEU A 157 -15.82 12.02 -7.00
N GLU A 158 -15.40 11.83 -8.25
CA GLU A 158 -14.13 12.32 -8.79
C GLU A 158 -14.13 13.81 -9.17
N GLU A 159 -15.21 14.32 -9.77
CA GLU A 159 -15.28 15.70 -10.30
C GLU A 159 -15.68 16.73 -9.23
N GLN A 160 -16.50 16.35 -8.26
CA GLN A 160 -17.08 17.28 -7.27
C GLN A 160 -16.31 17.32 -5.95
N GLN A 161 -14.98 17.21 -6.01
CA GLN A 161 -14.11 17.21 -4.83
C GLN A 161 -14.31 18.49 -3.99
N GLY A 162 -14.48 18.33 -2.68
CA GLY A 162 -14.71 19.44 -1.74
C GLY A 162 -16.13 20.03 -1.75
N ARG A 163 -17.06 19.51 -2.57
CA ARG A 163 -18.49 19.91 -2.57
C ARG A 163 -19.38 19.00 -1.72
N TYR A 164 -18.83 17.95 -1.15
CA TYR A 164 -19.51 17.02 -0.25
C TYR A 164 -18.59 16.70 0.93
N ASN A 165 -19.15 16.32 2.07
CA ASN A 165 -18.34 15.91 3.22
C ASN A 165 -17.88 14.46 2.99
N GLU A 166 -16.57 14.23 3.00
CA GLU A 166 -15.99 12.94 2.63
C GLU A 166 -16.36 11.82 3.61
N ASP A 167 -16.44 12.11 4.91
CA ASP A 167 -16.76 11.14 5.95
C ASP A 167 -18.23 10.70 5.87
N GLN A 168 -19.13 11.67 5.67
CA GLN A 168 -20.55 11.38 5.44
C GLN A 168 -20.76 10.62 4.12
N ALA A 169 -20.02 10.98 3.07
CA ALA A 169 -20.07 10.28 1.79
C ALA A 169 -19.63 8.81 1.94
N LEU A 170 -18.60 8.53 2.73
CA LEU A 170 -18.16 7.16 3.01
C LEU A 170 -19.26 6.35 3.71
N ILE A 171 -19.92 6.93 4.72
CA ILE A 171 -21.04 6.30 5.42
C ILE A 171 -22.20 6.00 4.45
N LEU A 172 -22.59 6.96 3.62
CA LEU A 172 -23.66 6.79 2.63
C LEU A 172 -23.33 5.66 1.64
N VAL A 173 -22.12 5.66 1.10
CA VAL A 173 -21.66 4.65 0.17
C VAL A 173 -21.61 3.25 0.81
N GLN A 174 -21.18 3.15 2.08
CA GLN A 174 -21.17 1.91 2.85
C GLN A 174 -22.58 1.40 3.14
N MET A 175 -23.50 2.28 3.55
CA MET A 175 -24.90 1.94 3.81
C MET A 175 -25.61 1.38 2.57
N HIS A 176 -25.24 1.85 1.38
CA HIS A 176 -25.81 1.40 0.12
C HIS A 176 -25.05 0.22 -0.52
N ASN A 177 -23.99 -0.31 0.10
CA ASN A 177 -23.10 -1.34 -0.46
C ASN A 177 -22.49 -0.96 -1.83
N PHE A 178 -22.26 0.33 -2.06
CA PHE A 178 -21.68 0.80 -3.32
C PHE A 178 -20.16 0.69 -3.30
N ARG A 179 -19.65 -0.51 -3.61
CA ARG A 179 -18.25 -0.83 -3.39
C ARG A 179 -17.23 -0.03 -4.22
N PRO A 180 -17.45 0.23 -5.52
CA PRO A 180 -16.54 1.06 -6.32
C PRO A 180 -16.33 2.47 -5.76
N GLY A 181 -17.41 3.11 -5.28
CA GLY A 181 -17.33 4.42 -4.65
C GLY A 181 -16.63 4.40 -3.30
N GLN A 182 -16.74 3.30 -2.56
CA GLN A 182 -16.08 3.15 -1.27
C GLN A 182 -14.57 3.12 -1.45
N LEU A 183 -14.09 2.35 -2.44
CA LEU A 183 -12.68 2.28 -2.79
C LEU A 183 -12.15 3.64 -3.25
N CYS A 184 -12.92 4.36 -4.09
CA CYS A 184 -12.57 5.71 -4.55
C CYS A 184 -12.40 6.71 -3.39
N LEU A 185 -13.34 6.71 -2.43
CA LEU A 185 -13.30 7.59 -1.27
C LEU A 185 -12.17 7.23 -0.29
N LEU A 186 -12.01 5.94 0.02
CA LEU A 186 -10.95 5.47 0.92
C LEU A 186 -9.55 5.68 0.32
N GLU A 187 -9.41 5.55 -1.01
CA GLU A 187 -8.19 5.90 -1.73
C GLU A 187 -7.82 7.37 -1.57
N ARG A 188 -8.82 8.25 -1.66
CA ARG A 188 -8.62 9.69 -1.52
C ARG A 188 -8.25 10.09 -0.09
N GLN A 189 -8.87 9.47 0.90
CA GLN A 189 -8.57 9.72 2.32
C GLN A 189 -7.19 9.16 2.75
N ARG A 190 -6.44 8.52 1.85
CA ARG A 190 -5.13 7.88 2.12
C ARG A 190 -5.18 6.83 3.23
N GLN A 191 -6.36 6.30 3.54
CA GLN A 191 -6.54 5.25 4.54
C GLN A 191 -6.27 3.90 3.90
N VAL A 192 -4.98 3.63 3.63
CA VAL A 192 -4.53 2.41 2.95
C VAL A 192 -5.04 1.14 3.64
N GLU A 193 -5.10 1.13 4.98
CA GLU A 193 -5.56 -0.03 5.76
C GLU A 193 -7.01 -0.40 5.42
N LEU A 194 -7.92 0.58 5.45
CA LEU A 194 -9.34 0.36 5.18
C LEU A 194 -9.59 0.01 3.71
N VAL A 195 -8.80 0.58 2.79
CA VAL A 195 -8.88 0.14 1.39
C VAL A 195 -8.45 -1.32 1.28
N LEU A 196 -7.36 -1.70 1.95
CA LEU A 196 -6.86 -3.07 1.90
C LEU A 196 -7.87 -4.05 2.49
N GLU A 197 -8.45 -3.74 3.65
CA GLU A 197 -9.55 -4.50 4.25
C GLU A 197 -10.73 -4.63 3.27
N ALA A 198 -11.04 -3.56 2.53
CA ALA A 198 -12.10 -3.60 1.54
C ALA A 198 -11.82 -4.58 0.39
N TYR A 199 -10.59 -4.65 -0.12
CA TYR A 199 -10.18 -5.65 -1.12
C TYR A 199 -10.09 -7.07 -0.52
N MET A 200 -9.74 -7.19 0.76
CA MET A 200 -9.71 -8.47 1.46
C MET A 200 -11.12 -9.06 1.64
N GLU A 201 -12.14 -8.23 1.84
CA GLU A 201 -13.55 -8.66 1.87
C GLU A 201 -14.03 -9.18 0.50
N GLU A 202 -13.56 -8.59 -0.60
CA GLU A 202 -13.88 -9.04 -1.98
C GLU A 202 -13.23 -10.39 -2.32
N GLY A 203 -12.14 -10.74 -1.64
CA GLY A 203 -11.50 -12.06 -1.73
C GLY A 203 -10.58 -12.25 -2.93
N GLU A 204 -10.28 -11.18 -3.69
CA GLU A 204 -9.38 -11.15 -4.84
C GLU A 204 -7.93 -10.95 -4.40
N VAL A 205 -7.24 -12.05 -4.08
CA VAL A 205 -5.84 -12.03 -3.59
C VAL A 205 -4.90 -11.31 -4.56
N GLY A 206 -5.13 -11.43 -5.87
CA GLY A 206 -4.33 -10.76 -6.90
C GLY A 206 -4.34 -9.23 -6.80
N LEU A 207 -5.50 -8.63 -6.52
CA LEU A 207 -5.64 -7.17 -6.38
C LEU A 207 -5.00 -6.68 -5.09
N VAL A 208 -5.16 -7.45 -4.00
CA VAL A 208 -4.50 -7.20 -2.71
C VAL A 208 -2.98 -7.19 -2.89
N LEU A 209 -2.41 -8.20 -3.54
CA LEU A 209 -0.97 -8.30 -3.79
C LEU A 209 -0.45 -7.18 -4.69
N GLN A 210 -1.17 -6.84 -5.78
CA GLN A 210 -0.79 -5.74 -6.66
C GLN A 210 -0.74 -4.41 -5.91
N ARG A 211 -1.66 -4.19 -4.97
CA ARG A 211 -1.73 -2.98 -4.15
C ARG A 211 -0.62 -2.92 -3.11
N MET A 212 -0.26 -4.06 -2.51
CA MET A 212 0.85 -4.16 -1.57
C MET A 212 2.22 -3.88 -2.22
N CYS A 213 2.36 -4.16 -3.51
CA CYS A 213 3.54 -3.80 -4.31
C CYS A 213 3.69 -2.31 -4.62
N ARG A 214 2.70 -1.45 -4.34
CA ARG A 214 2.85 0.00 -4.57
C ARG A 214 3.92 0.58 -3.63
N LYS A 215 4.67 1.57 -4.12
CA LYS A 215 5.79 2.20 -3.40
C LYS A 215 5.43 2.69 -1.99
N GLU A 216 4.19 3.17 -1.81
CA GLU A 216 3.67 3.66 -0.52
C GLU A 216 3.49 2.54 0.53
N ASN A 217 3.27 1.30 0.09
CA ASN A 217 2.92 0.16 0.96
C ASN A 217 4.08 -0.82 1.17
N ARG A 218 5.10 -0.74 0.31
CA ARG A 218 6.28 -1.62 0.33
C ARG A 218 7.06 -1.57 1.65
N LYS A 219 6.96 -0.48 2.42
CA LYS A 219 7.70 -0.31 3.68
C LYS A 219 6.89 -0.65 4.93
N ASN A 220 5.58 -0.85 4.82
CA ASN A 220 4.70 -1.02 5.98
C ASN A 220 4.61 -2.49 6.40
N ALA A 221 5.54 -2.93 7.26
CA ALA A 221 5.60 -4.29 7.81
C ALA A 221 4.25 -4.79 8.38
N GLU A 222 3.52 -3.93 9.11
CA GLU A 222 2.25 -4.30 9.73
C GLU A 222 1.15 -4.63 8.71
N LEU A 223 1.13 -3.97 7.56
CA LEU A 223 0.20 -4.31 6.48
C LEU A 223 0.53 -5.67 5.87
N TRP A 224 1.81 -5.97 5.65
CA TRP A 224 2.24 -7.28 5.15
C TRP A 224 1.92 -8.40 6.12
N ARG A 225 2.05 -8.15 7.44
CA ARG A 225 1.64 -9.09 8.49
C ARG A 225 0.13 -9.36 8.43
N LYS A 226 -0.71 -8.31 8.38
CA LYS A 226 -2.17 -8.44 8.27
C LYS A 226 -2.58 -9.24 7.03
N VAL A 227 -1.99 -8.94 5.87
CA VAL A 227 -2.28 -9.64 4.61
C VAL A 227 -1.85 -11.10 4.66
N LEU A 228 -0.64 -11.39 5.16
CA LEU A 228 -0.15 -12.75 5.28
C LEU A 228 -1.07 -13.60 6.17
N ALA A 229 -1.45 -13.08 7.34
CA ALA A 229 -2.37 -13.77 8.26
C ALA A 229 -3.75 -14.03 7.63
N TRP A 230 -4.27 -13.07 6.87
CA TRP A 230 -5.55 -13.24 6.17
C TRP A 230 -5.50 -14.30 5.07
N ILE A 231 -4.44 -14.32 4.25
CA ILE A 231 -4.29 -15.31 3.16
C ILE A 231 -4.14 -16.71 3.75
N VAL A 232 -3.32 -16.86 4.80
CA VAL A 232 -3.13 -18.15 5.49
C VAL A 232 -4.43 -18.63 6.13
N GLY A 233 -5.17 -17.75 6.83
CA GLY A 233 -6.47 -18.10 7.42
C GLY A 233 -7.52 -18.52 6.37
N ARG A 234 -7.53 -17.89 5.20
CA ARG A 234 -8.44 -18.24 4.10
C ARG A 234 -8.07 -19.56 3.42
N ALA A 235 -6.77 -19.82 3.23
CA ALA A 235 -6.28 -21.07 2.66
C ALA A 235 -6.59 -22.27 3.57
N GLY A 236 -6.38 -22.11 4.89
CA GLY A 236 -6.75 -23.13 5.88
C GLY A 236 -8.24 -23.46 5.89
N GLY A 237 -9.11 -22.44 5.77
CA GLY A 237 -10.57 -22.64 5.66
C GLY A 237 -11.00 -23.41 4.40
N ARG A 238 -10.27 -23.27 3.28
CA ARG A 238 -10.53 -24.03 2.05
C ARG A 238 -10.08 -25.49 2.18
N ALA A 239 -8.93 -25.73 2.81
CA ALA A 239 -8.41 -27.08 3.05
C ALA A 239 -9.27 -27.85 4.08
N GLY A 240 -9.70 -27.20 5.18
CA GLY A 240 -10.49 -27.84 6.24
C GLY A 240 -11.97 -28.09 5.89
N GLY A 241 -12.55 -27.36 4.93
CA GLY A 241 -13.97 -27.46 4.56
C GLY A 241 -14.37 -28.78 3.87
N ARG A 242 -13.41 -29.55 3.34
CA ARG A 242 -13.68 -30.82 2.63
C ARG A 242 -13.72 -32.05 3.56
N ALA A 243 -13.11 -31.96 4.74
CA ALA A 243 -13.07 -33.06 5.72
C ALA A 243 -14.39 -33.25 6.52
N GLY A 244 -15.28 -32.25 6.57
CA GLY A 244 -16.48 -32.24 7.42
C GLY A 244 -17.74 -32.92 6.86
N ARG A 245 -17.71 -33.54 5.67
CA ARG A 245 -18.92 -34.14 5.04
C ARG A 245 -18.98 -35.68 5.06
N LYS A 246 -17.98 -36.37 5.60
CA LYS A 246 -18.04 -37.83 5.85
C LYS A 246 -18.33 -38.08 7.34
N GLY A 247 -19.60 -38.01 7.70
CA GLY A 247 -20.04 -38.21 9.09
C GLY A 247 -21.50 -38.60 9.20
N ALA A 248 -21.98 -39.49 8.32
CA ALA A 248 -23.21 -40.26 8.53
C ALA A 248 -23.35 -41.34 7.44
N ALA A 249 -22.93 -42.57 7.77
CA ALA A 249 -23.68 -43.81 7.57
C ALA A 249 -22.77 -45.03 7.32
N ALA A 250 -23.05 -46.06 8.12
CA ALA A 250 -22.88 -47.50 7.88
C ALA A 250 -21.47 -48.11 8.00
N GLU A 251 -21.28 -48.77 9.14
CA GLU A 251 -20.51 -50.00 9.29
C GLU A 251 -21.11 -51.11 8.41
N GLU A 252 -20.30 -51.81 7.61
CA GLU A 252 -20.21 -53.29 7.55
C GLU A 252 -19.10 -53.77 6.60
N GLU A 253 -18.20 -54.57 7.20
CA GLU A 253 -17.22 -55.59 6.79
C GLU A 253 -16.61 -55.77 5.37
N ALA A 254 -15.27 -55.92 5.43
CA ALA A 254 -14.38 -56.96 4.86
C ALA A 254 -13.93 -56.95 3.37
N GLY A 255 -12.61 -57.15 3.20
CA GLY A 255 -11.89 -57.52 1.96
C GLY A 255 -10.81 -56.51 1.59
N GLU A 256 -9.57 -56.69 2.07
CA GLU A 256 -8.42 -57.28 1.35
C GLU A 256 -7.76 -56.34 0.32
N ASP A 257 -6.49 -56.03 0.63
CA ASP A 257 -5.40 -55.58 -0.25
C ASP A 257 -5.65 -54.39 -1.19
N GLU A 258 -5.29 -53.20 -0.73
CA GLU A 258 -4.94 -52.07 -1.60
C GLU A 258 -3.58 -51.51 -1.19
N GLU A 259 -2.62 -51.60 -2.12
CA GLU A 259 -1.36 -50.87 -2.08
C GLU A 259 -1.66 -49.38 -1.86
N GLU A 260 -1.15 -48.82 -0.76
CA GLU A 260 -1.16 -47.38 -0.50
C GLU A 260 -0.22 -46.69 -1.51
N GLY A 261 -0.72 -46.49 -2.73
CA GLY A 261 -0.29 -45.41 -3.58
C GLY A 261 -0.81 -44.13 -2.96
N GLU A 262 0.09 -43.35 -2.36
CA GLU A 262 -0.15 -41.96 -2.01
C GLU A 262 -0.45 -41.17 -3.29
N GLU A 263 -1.70 -41.20 -3.77
CA GLU A 263 -2.21 -40.18 -4.66
C GLU A 263 -2.36 -38.89 -3.83
N GLU A 264 -1.23 -38.20 -3.61
CA GLU A 264 -1.24 -36.81 -3.15
C GLU A 264 -2.10 -36.01 -4.12
N SER A 265 -3.28 -35.60 -3.66
CA SER A 265 -4.25 -34.90 -4.50
C SER A 265 -3.67 -33.56 -4.94
N GLU A 266 -3.42 -33.40 -6.24
CA GLU A 266 -2.97 -32.17 -6.91
C GLU A 266 -3.83 -30.92 -6.59
N ASP A 267 -5.01 -31.11 -5.98
CA ASP A 267 -5.94 -30.08 -5.55
C ASP A 267 -5.53 -29.35 -4.25
N GLU A 268 -4.74 -29.96 -3.36
CA GLU A 268 -4.38 -29.36 -2.06
C GLU A 268 -3.24 -28.34 -2.16
N ASP A 269 -2.33 -28.52 -3.12
CA ASP A 269 -1.22 -27.59 -3.39
C ASP A 269 -1.72 -26.24 -3.93
N ALA A 270 -2.75 -26.25 -4.77
CA ALA A 270 -3.33 -25.05 -5.36
C ALA A 270 -3.95 -24.09 -4.31
N ALA A 271 -4.36 -24.60 -3.15
CA ALA A 271 -4.92 -23.78 -2.07
C ALA A 271 -3.87 -22.88 -1.40
N TRP A 272 -2.60 -23.30 -1.42
CA TRP A 272 -1.49 -22.61 -0.76
C TRP A 272 -0.59 -21.81 -1.72
N ASP A 273 -0.84 -21.90 -3.03
CA ASP A 273 -0.15 -21.10 -4.05
C ASP A 273 -0.17 -19.60 -3.75
N ASP A 274 -1.29 -19.09 -3.24
CA ASP A 274 -1.41 -17.69 -2.81
C ASP A 274 -0.42 -17.34 -1.69
N VAL A 275 -0.23 -18.24 -0.72
CA VAL A 275 0.73 -18.07 0.38
C VAL A 275 2.16 -18.12 -0.16
N VAL A 276 2.47 -19.06 -1.05
CA VAL A 276 3.79 -19.16 -1.69
C VAL A 276 4.11 -17.87 -2.48
N ARG A 277 3.15 -17.34 -3.23
CA ARG A 277 3.30 -16.06 -3.95
C ARG A 277 3.64 -14.90 -3.01
N VAL A 278 2.92 -14.78 -1.89
CA VAL A 278 3.16 -13.72 -0.90
C VAL A 278 4.54 -13.86 -0.27
N LEU A 279 4.95 -15.07 0.11
CA LEU A 279 6.26 -15.33 0.70
C LEU A 279 7.41 -14.96 -0.26
N GLN A 280 7.27 -15.27 -1.56
CA GLN A 280 8.25 -14.84 -2.57
C GLN A 280 8.33 -13.32 -2.73
N MET A 281 7.20 -12.61 -2.58
CA MET A 281 7.20 -11.15 -2.62
C MET A 281 7.86 -10.55 -1.38
N ILE A 282 7.59 -11.11 -0.21
CA ILE A 282 8.26 -10.71 1.05
C ILE A 282 9.78 -10.94 0.94
N GLU A 283 10.22 -12.07 0.38
CA GLU A 283 11.63 -12.39 0.14
C GLU A 283 12.30 -11.36 -0.78
N ARG A 284 11.69 -11.08 -1.94
CA ARG A 284 12.25 -10.14 -2.94
C ARG A 284 12.35 -8.70 -2.44
N GLU A 285 11.38 -8.29 -1.63
CA GLU A 285 11.24 -6.90 -1.19
C GLU A 285 11.79 -6.66 0.22
N HIS A 286 12.25 -7.72 0.91
CA HIS A 286 12.78 -7.70 2.27
C HIS A 286 11.91 -6.91 3.27
N VAL A 287 10.58 -7.00 3.14
CA VAL A 287 9.66 -6.15 3.91
C VAL A 287 9.45 -6.64 5.35
N LEU A 288 9.54 -7.97 5.55
CA LEU A 288 9.40 -8.58 6.87
C LEU A 288 10.66 -9.36 7.24
N PRO A 289 11.17 -9.20 8.47
CA PRO A 289 12.22 -10.06 8.98
C PRO A 289 11.75 -11.52 8.99
N PRO A 290 12.63 -12.48 8.65
CA PRO A 290 12.24 -13.88 8.60
C PRO A 290 11.62 -14.45 9.88
N PRO A 291 12.08 -14.07 11.10
CA PRO A 291 11.45 -14.53 12.34
C PRO A 291 9.98 -14.11 12.44
N VAL A 292 9.65 -12.90 11.99
CA VAL A 292 8.27 -12.37 12.01
C VAL A 292 7.38 -13.15 11.04
N VAL A 293 7.92 -13.52 9.87
CA VAL A 293 7.22 -14.35 8.90
C VAL A 293 6.94 -15.74 9.49
N LEU A 294 7.94 -16.36 10.11
CA LEU A 294 7.80 -17.68 10.73
C LEU A 294 6.83 -17.67 11.91
N GLU A 295 6.86 -16.62 12.74
CA GLU A 295 5.88 -16.42 13.81
C GLU A 295 4.46 -16.35 13.23
N ALA A 296 4.25 -15.53 12.20
CA ALA A 296 2.94 -15.39 11.55
C ALA A 296 2.45 -16.72 10.94
N LEU A 297 3.34 -17.48 10.29
CA LEU A 297 2.99 -18.80 9.74
C LEU A 297 2.66 -19.81 10.86
N SER A 298 3.38 -19.76 11.99
CA SER A 298 3.20 -20.69 13.11
C SER A 298 1.88 -20.54 13.86
N GLN A 299 1.23 -19.37 13.76
CA GLN A 299 -0.07 -19.12 14.40
C GLN A 299 -1.23 -19.90 13.74
N HIS A 300 -0.98 -20.57 12.62
CA HIS A 300 -2.00 -21.26 11.84
C HIS A 300 -1.72 -22.77 11.74
N GLU A 301 -2.41 -23.56 12.55
CA GLU A 301 -2.24 -25.02 12.64
C GLU A 301 -2.58 -25.78 11.34
N GLN A 302 -3.37 -25.17 10.46
CA GLN A 302 -3.80 -25.77 9.20
C GLN A 302 -2.78 -25.60 8.07
N LEU A 303 -1.69 -24.86 8.29
CA LEU A 303 -0.67 -24.63 7.27
C LEU A 303 0.28 -25.84 7.21
N PRO A 304 0.37 -26.55 6.07
CA PRO A 304 1.29 -27.66 5.93
C PRO A 304 2.73 -27.15 5.91
N LEU A 305 3.61 -27.83 6.64
CA LEU A 305 5.02 -27.46 6.74
C LEU A 305 5.73 -27.47 5.37
N SER A 306 5.23 -28.23 4.40
CA SER A 306 5.75 -28.28 3.02
C SER A 306 5.81 -26.90 2.36
N VAL A 307 4.79 -26.05 2.58
CA VAL A 307 4.68 -24.70 2.02
C VAL A 307 5.75 -23.77 2.61
N ALA A 308 5.94 -23.82 3.93
CA ALA A 308 6.95 -23.02 4.62
C ALA A 308 8.37 -23.55 4.41
N ARG A 309 8.54 -24.87 4.23
CA ARG A 309 9.85 -25.54 4.08
C ARG A 309 10.62 -24.97 2.90
N THR A 310 9.96 -24.76 1.75
CA THR A 310 10.62 -24.20 0.56
C THR A 310 11.16 -22.80 0.81
N TYR A 311 10.40 -21.96 1.52
CA TYR A 311 10.84 -20.63 1.94
C TYR A 311 12.01 -20.70 2.94
N ILE A 312 11.88 -21.52 3.99
CA ILE A 312 12.91 -21.67 5.03
C ILE A 312 14.23 -22.17 4.44
N VAL A 313 14.19 -23.19 3.57
CA VAL A 313 15.40 -23.76 2.96
C VAL A 313 16.10 -22.73 2.07
N ARG A 314 15.36 -21.92 1.31
CA ARG A 314 15.95 -20.84 0.50
C ARG A 314 16.62 -19.78 1.38
N LEU A 315 15.91 -19.32 2.41
CA LEU A 315 16.41 -18.33 3.35
C LEU A 315 17.70 -18.80 4.05
N LEU A 316 17.72 -20.05 4.54
CA LEU A 316 18.89 -20.60 5.21
C LEU A 316 20.07 -20.76 4.25
N LYS A 317 19.83 -21.14 3.00
CA LYS A 317 20.88 -21.23 1.98
C LYS A 317 21.48 -19.87 1.63
N GLU A 318 20.65 -18.84 1.51
CA GLU A 318 21.11 -17.47 1.27
C GLU A 318 21.94 -16.96 2.45
N ALA A 319 21.42 -17.10 3.67
CA ALA A 319 22.12 -16.70 4.88
C ALA A 319 23.45 -17.45 5.08
N ASP A 320 23.51 -18.75 4.79
CA ASP A 320 24.75 -19.54 4.86
C ASP A 320 25.76 -19.06 3.81
N GLY A 321 25.31 -18.74 2.59
CA GLY A 321 26.15 -18.15 1.55
C GLY A 321 26.76 -16.81 1.96
N ASP A 322 25.96 -15.93 2.57
CA ASP A 322 26.43 -14.65 3.10
C ASP A 322 27.44 -14.85 4.23
N LEU A 323 27.17 -15.79 5.16
CA LEU A 323 28.07 -16.13 6.24
C LEU A 323 29.42 -16.63 5.72
N GLN A 324 29.43 -17.53 4.73
CA GLN A 324 30.66 -18.03 4.12
C GLN A 324 31.46 -16.91 3.44
N SER A 325 30.78 -16.03 2.70
CA SER A 325 31.40 -14.85 2.07
C SER A 325 32.02 -13.90 3.11
N HIS A 326 31.28 -13.59 4.17
CA HIS A 326 31.77 -12.75 5.26
C HIS A 326 32.94 -13.39 6.02
N GLN A 327 32.90 -14.70 6.28
CA GLN A 327 34.00 -15.43 6.91
C GLN A 327 35.27 -15.38 6.06
N ALA A 328 35.17 -15.65 4.75
CA ALA A 328 36.30 -15.56 3.83
C ALA A 328 36.90 -14.14 3.78
N ASN A 329 36.06 -13.11 3.77
CA ASN A 329 36.50 -11.72 3.84
C ASN A 329 37.22 -11.40 5.16
N ILE A 330 36.68 -11.85 6.29
CA ILE A 330 37.30 -11.67 7.61
C ILE A 330 38.68 -12.33 7.66
N GLU A 331 38.82 -13.55 7.15
CA GLU A 331 40.09 -14.27 7.11
C GLU A 331 41.14 -13.55 6.26
N SER A 332 40.76 -13.11 5.06
CA SER A 332 41.62 -12.32 4.16
C SER A 332 42.07 -11.01 4.80
N LEU A 333 41.14 -10.25 5.38
CA LEU A 333 41.44 -8.98 6.06
C LEU A 333 42.32 -9.17 7.30
N ARG A 334 42.10 -10.23 8.08
CA ARG A 334 42.95 -10.59 9.23
C ARG A 334 44.37 -10.92 8.79
N LYS A 335 44.52 -11.70 7.71
CA LYS A 335 45.83 -12.03 7.14
C LYS A 335 46.58 -10.78 6.69
N SER A 336 45.94 -9.92 5.88
CA SER A 336 46.53 -8.65 5.42
C SER A 336 46.90 -7.74 6.59
N THR A 337 46.04 -7.63 7.60
CA THR A 337 46.32 -6.83 8.81
C THR A 337 47.51 -7.38 9.58
N HIS A 338 47.63 -8.71 9.70
CA HIS A 338 48.77 -9.35 10.36
C HIS A 338 50.07 -9.09 9.59
N GLU A 339 50.08 -9.28 8.28
CA GLU A 339 51.23 -9.00 7.41
C GLU A 339 51.67 -7.54 7.51
N LYS A 340 50.73 -6.60 7.44
CA LYS A 340 51.02 -5.17 7.56
C LYS A 340 51.54 -4.80 8.95
N ARG A 341 51.00 -5.39 10.01
CA ARG A 341 51.51 -5.16 11.38
C ARG A 341 52.91 -5.74 11.58
N ALA A 342 53.20 -6.90 10.99
CA ALA A 342 54.53 -7.49 11.01
C ALA A 342 55.53 -6.62 10.24
N GLU A 343 55.15 -6.11 9.06
CA GLU A 343 55.95 -5.15 8.28
C GLU A 343 56.25 -3.87 9.07
N VAL A 344 55.25 -3.29 9.74
CA VAL A 344 55.43 -2.11 10.60
C VAL A 344 56.35 -2.42 11.78
N GLN A 345 56.23 -3.60 12.39
CA GLN A 345 57.10 -3.99 13.49
C GLN A 345 58.55 -4.16 13.02
N ASP A 346 58.76 -4.85 11.88
CA ASP A 346 60.08 -5.02 11.27
C ASP A 346 60.73 -3.66 10.95
N LEU A 347 59.99 -2.74 10.36
CA LEU A 347 60.46 -1.38 10.07
C LEU A 347 60.83 -0.58 11.34
N ARG A 348 60.23 -0.89 12.50
CA ARG A 348 60.50 -0.21 13.77
C ARG A 348 61.68 -0.81 14.54
N THR A 349 61.91 -2.11 14.45
CA THR A 349 62.86 -2.82 15.31
C THR A 349 64.11 -3.32 14.60
N SER A 350 64.08 -3.48 13.27
CA SER A 350 65.23 -3.94 12.50
C SER A 350 66.06 -2.78 11.94
N ALA A 351 67.39 -2.92 11.97
CA ALA A 351 68.28 -2.00 11.28
C ALA A 351 68.29 -2.36 9.78
N ARG A 352 67.94 -1.40 8.90
CA ARG A 352 68.03 -1.60 7.44
C ARG A 352 69.38 -1.18 6.91
N LEU A 353 69.96 -2.03 6.05
CA LEU A 353 71.20 -1.74 5.34
C LEU A 353 70.88 -1.00 4.04
N PHE A 354 71.36 0.23 3.92
CA PHE A 354 71.25 1.01 2.69
C PHE A 354 72.41 0.66 1.76
N GLN A 355 72.11 -0.06 0.67
CA GLN A 355 73.09 -0.44 -0.34
C GLN A 355 73.16 0.55 -1.52
N SER A 356 72.24 1.52 -1.58
CA SER A 356 72.24 2.51 -2.65
C SER A 356 73.47 3.41 -2.56
N THR A 357 74.26 3.44 -3.61
CA THR A 357 75.45 4.31 -3.75
C THR A 357 75.16 5.54 -4.61
N THR A 358 73.92 5.74 -5.06
CA THR A 358 73.53 6.83 -5.97
C THR A 358 72.32 7.60 -5.48
N CYS A 359 72.32 8.91 -5.69
CA CYS A 359 71.20 9.77 -5.31
C CYS A 359 70.02 9.57 -6.26
N ALA A 360 68.82 9.36 -5.74
CA ALA A 360 67.63 9.14 -6.56
C ALA A 360 67.20 10.38 -7.39
N ALA A 361 67.50 11.60 -6.92
CA ALA A 361 67.22 12.82 -7.67
C ALA A 361 68.23 13.12 -8.81
N CYS A 362 69.53 13.20 -8.51
CA CYS A 362 70.55 13.62 -9.49
C CYS A 362 71.31 12.46 -10.16
N GLN A 363 71.08 11.21 -9.73
CA GLN A 363 71.72 9.98 -10.19
C GLN A 363 73.26 9.92 -10.04
N ARG A 364 73.87 10.89 -9.36
CA ARG A 364 75.31 10.89 -9.07
C ARG A 364 75.64 10.03 -7.85
N PRO A 365 76.90 9.58 -7.71
CA PRO A 365 77.36 8.92 -6.50
C PRO A 365 77.00 9.72 -5.26
N LEU A 366 76.48 9.04 -4.24
CA LEU A 366 76.15 9.66 -2.95
C LEU A 366 77.43 10.10 -2.26
N GLU A 367 77.48 11.38 -1.92
CA GLU A 367 78.55 11.98 -1.13
C GLU A 367 77.96 12.44 0.21
N LEU A 368 78.76 12.37 1.27
CA LEU A 368 78.32 12.79 2.61
C LEU A 368 78.32 14.32 2.68
N PRO A 369 77.29 14.95 3.28
CA PRO A 369 76.17 14.36 4.01
C PRO A 369 75.00 13.88 3.11
N ALA A 370 74.45 12.71 3.43
CA ALA A 370 73.33 12.07 2.72
C ALA A 370 72.19 11.70 3.67
N VAL A 371 70.96 11.66 3.14
CA VAL A 371 69.73 11.26 3.85
C VAL A 371 69.17 9.99 3.23
N HIS A 372 68.83 9.02 4.07
CA HIS A 372 68.27 7.74 3.67
C HIS A 372 66.88 7.55 4.29
N PHE A 373 65.88 7.28 3.47
CA PHE A 373 64.51 7.03 3.91
C PHE A 373 64.24 5.53 4.02
N LEU A 374 63.37 5.10 4.94
CA LEU A 374 63.01 3.68 5.10
C LEU A 374 62.30 3.07 3.88
N CYS A 375 61.82 3.89 2.94
CA CYS A 375 61.38 3.47 1.61
C CYS A 375 62.53 3.10 0.66
N MET A 376 63.78 3.11 1.14
CA MET A 376 65.03 2.80 0.42
C MET A 376 65.50 3.87 -0.58
N HIS A 377 64.83 5.00 -0.68
CA HIS A 377 65.33 6.15 -1.45
C HIS A 377 66.38 6.93 -0.67
N SER A 378 67.45 7.32 -1.36
CA SER A 378 68.61 7.99 -0.80
C SER A 378 68.91 9.26 -1.59
N TYR A 379 69.19 10.36 -0.89
CA TYR A 379 69.41 11.68 -1.49
C TYR A 379 70.60 12.39 -0.86
N HIS A 380 71.24 13.30 -1.60
CA HIS A 380 72.17 14.27 -1.00
C HIS A 380 71.39 15.24 -0.09
N LEU A 381 72.01 15.69 1.00
CA LEU A 381 71.47 16.78 1.83
C LEU A 381 71.74 18.14 1.15
N ASP A 382 71.15 18.32 -0.03
CA ASP A 382 71.25 19.53 -0.86
C ASP A 382 69.85 19.90 -1.36
N PRO A 383 69.45 21.19 -1.36
CA PRO A 383 68.14 21.63 -1.86
C PRO A 383 67.88 21.28 -3.34
N GLY A 384 68.94 21.00 -4.12
CA GLY A 384 68.80 20.52 -5.49
C GLY A 384 68.43 19.04 -5.61
N CYS A 385 68.59 18.25 -4.53
CA CYS A 385 68.33 16.80 -4.51
C CYS A 385 67.22 16.39 -3.55
N LEU A 386 67.01 17.12 -2.46
CA LEU A 386 65.94 16.88 -1.48
C LEU A 386 65.02 18.10 -1.43
N ALA A 387 63.76 17.94 -1.84
CA ALA A 387 62.82 19.06 -1.96
C ALA A 387 62.35 19.59 -0.61
N GLN A 388 62.16 18.69 0.37
CA GLN A 388 61.73 19.02 1.72
C GLN A 388 62.43 18.10 2.72
N GLU A 389 63.01 18.68 3.77
CA GLU A 389 63.63 17.90 4.84
C GLU A 389 62.60 17.02 5.53
N GLY A 390 62.90 15.73 5.65
CA GLY A 390 62.01 14.74 6.29
C GLY A 390 61.02 14.04 5.36
N GLU A 391 60.96 14.40 4.07
CA GLU A 391 60.06 13.77 3.10
C GLU A 391 60.80 13.21 1.88
N CYS A 392 60.44 12.01 1.45
CA CYS A 392 60.99 11.41 0.25
C CYS A 392 60.26 11.96 -0.98
N ASN A 393 60.99 12.56 -1.93
CA ASN A 393 60.41 13.18 -3.14
C ASN A 393 59.48 12.24 -3.93
N GLU A 394 59.78 10.93 -3.95
CA GLU A 394 59.01 9.93 -4.70
C GLU A 394 57.75 9.46 -3.95
N CYS A 395 57.83 9.33 -2.62
CA CYS A 395 56.73 8.80 -1.82
C CYS A 395 55.84 9.90 -1.21
N ALA A 396 56.32 11.15 -1.16
CA ALA A 396 55.62 12.26 -0.52
C ALA A 396 54.25 12.51 -1.16
N ALA A 397 54.14 12.47 -2.50
CA ALA A 397 52.87 12.72 -3.18
C ALA A 397 51.77 11.75 -2.74
N ASP A 398 52.08 10.46 -2.63
CA ASP A 398 51.15 9.44 -2.18
C ASP A 398 50.85 9.60 -0.68
N GLN A 399 51.86 9.83 0.15
CA GLN A 399 51.68 10.06 1.58
C GLN A 399 50.75 11.27 1.85
N HIS A 400 51.03 12.41 1.21
CA HIS A 400 50.19 13.62 1.31
C HIS A 400 48.77 13.38 0.79
N HIS A 401 48.60 12.53 -0.23
CA HIS A 401 47.29 12.16 -0.72
C HIS A 401 46.47 11.40 0.35
N TYR A 402 47.07 10.41 1.00
CA TYR A 402 46.41 9.65 2.08
C TYR A 402 46.11 10.53 3.30
N GLU A 403 47.07 11.34 3.74
CA GLU A 403 46.90 12.26 4.86
C GLU A 403 45.79 13.29 4.59
N ARG A 404 45.73 13.82 3.36
CA ARG A 404 44.67 14.75 2.96
C ARG A 404 43.30 14.10 2.96
N ILE A 405 43.17 12.85 2.52
CA ILE A 405 41.91 12.10 2.58
C ILE A 405 41.51 11.88 4.04
N GLN A 406 42.43 11.40 4.89
CA GLN A 406 42.15 11.19 6.31
C GLN A 406 41.74 12.48 7.02
N LEU A 407 42.47 13.58 6.82
CA LEU A 407 42.16 14.88 7.41
C LEU A 407 40.82 15.44 6.91
N LYS A 408 40.50 15.26 5.62
CA LYS A 408 39.21 15.69 5.06
C LYS A 408 38.06 14.86 5.63
N ASP A 409 38.22 13.55 5.71
CA ASP A 409 37.21 12.64 6.26
C ASP A 409 37.00 12.91 7.76
N GLN A 410 38.07 13.09 8.54
CA GLN A 410 38.00 13.43 9.95
C GLN A 410 37.36 14.80 10.19
N ARG A 411 37.80 15.84 9.46
CA ARG A 411 37.35 17.22 9.70
C ARG A 411 35.95 17.49 9.17
N GLY A 412 35.59 16.95 8.00
CA GLY A 412 34.26 17.14 7.40
C GLY A 412 33.17 16.42 8.20
N LYS A 413 33.42 15.17 8.59
CA LYS A 413 32.43 14.37 9.34
C LYS A 413 32.37 14.70 10.83
N ALA A 414 33.43 15.30 11.42
CA ALA A 414 33.37 15.81 12.79
C ALA A 414 32.44 17.03 12.96
N THR A 415 32.12 17.75 11.87
CA THR A 415 31.20 18.89 11.92
C THR A 415 29.76 18.55 11.53
N GLU A 416 29.54 17.42 10.85
CA GLU A 416 28.25 17.04 10.26
C GLU A 416 27.56 15.92 11.05
N HIS A 417 27.27 16.17 12.32
CA HIS A 417 26.62 15.19 13.22
C HIS A 417 25.23 14.74 12.71
N GLU A 418 24.46 15.65 12.11
CA GLU A 418 23.13 15.35 11.54
C GLU A 418 23.20 14.31 10.41
N SER A 419 24.25 14.36 9.57
CA SER A 419 24.48 13.38 8.51
C SER A 419 24.74 11.99 9.09
N PHE A 420 25.51 11.92 10.18
CA PHE A 420 25.79 10.67 10.87
C PHE A 420 24.52 10.06 11.46
N PHE A 421 23.69 10.85 12.14
CA PHE A 421 22.44 10.33 12.72
C PHE A 421 21.46 9.88 11.63
N THR A 422 21.39 10.59 10.51
CA THR A 422 20.59 10.16 9.35
C THR A 422 21.10 8.83 8.78
N GLU A 423 22.42 8.70 8.56
CA GLU A 423 23.03 7.43 8.11
C GLU A 423 22.91 6.31 9.15
N LEU A 424 22.90 6.63 10.44
CA LEU A 424 22.75 5.68 11.55
C LEU A 424 21.32 5.13 11.61
N GLU A 425 20.32 5.98 11.39
CA GLU A 425 18.92 5.57 11.30
C GLU A 425 18.68 4.63 10.10
N GLU A 426 19.34 4.87 8.97
CA GLU A 426 19.19 4.05 7.76
C GLU A 426 20.05 2.76 7.78
N HIS A 427 21.28 2.86 8.27
CA HIS A 427 22.32 1.84 8.08
C HIS A 427 23.10 1.46 9.34
N GLY A 428 22.63 1.86 10.54
CA GLY A 428 23.03 1.37 11.86
C GLY A 428 24.52 1.02 11.98
N PHE A 429 24.81 -0.28 12.08
CA PHE A 429 26.17 -0.78 12.27
C PHE A 429 27.14 -0.41 11.13
N ALA A 430 26.68 -0.37 9.88
CA ALA A 430 27.53 -0.03 8.74
C ALA A 430 27.99 1.44 8.79
N ALA A 431 27.10 2.35 9.22
CA ALA A 431 27.44 3.74 9.45
C ALA A 431 28.51 3.86 10.54
N VAL A 432 28.32 3.19 11.68
CA VAL A 432 29.31 3.19 12.79
C VAL A 432 30.66 2.61 12.34
N ALA A 433 30.68 1.48 11.65
CA ALA A 433 31.90 0.85 11.15
C ALA A 433 32.66 1.75 10.15
N SER A 434 31.94 2.45 9.28
CA SER A 434 32.51 3.41 8.32
C SER A 434 33.14 4.61 9.03
N TYR A 435 32.44 5.24 9.98
CA TYR A 435 32.94 6.39 10.74
C TYR A 435 34.11 6.01 11.66
N PHE A 436 34.07 4.81 12.25
CA PHE A 436 35.18 4.25 13.03
C PHE A 436 36.41 3.98 12.15
N GLY A 437 36.22 3.35 10.99
CA GLY A 437 37.31 3.07 10.04
C GLY A 437 37.97 4.32 9.47
N LYS A 438 37.23 5.44 9.38
CA LYS A 438 37.75 6.76 8.97
C LYS A 438 38.45 7.52 10.09
N GLY A 439 38.44 7.01 11.32
CA GLY A 439 39.06 7.66 12.47
C GLY A 439 38.30 8.88 12.99
N VAL A 440 37.05 9.10 12.58
CA VAL A 440 36.21 10.23 13.07
C VAL A 440 35.80 10.01 14.53
N LEU A 441 35.64 8.74 14.94
CA LEU A 441 35.21 8.33 16.28
C LEU A 441 36.39 7.98 17.22
N ASN A 442 37.64 8.08 16.75
CA ASN A 442 38.82 7.95 17.62
C ASN A 442 39.08 9.29 18.29
N VAL A 443 38.54 9.47 19.50
CA VAL A 443 38.91 10.56 20.43
C VAL A 443 39.72 9.98 21.58
#